data_AF-A0A2G9Z616-F1
#
_entry.id   AF-A0A2G9Z616-F1
#
_cell.length_a   1.000
_cell.length_b   1.000
_cell.length_c   1.000
_cell.angle_alpha   90.00
_cell.angle_beta   90.00
_cell.angle_gamma   90.00
#
_symmetry.space_group_name_H-M   'P 1'
#
loop_
_entity.id
_entity.type
_entity.pdbx_description
1 polymer ?
#
loop_
_entity_poly.entity_id
_entity_poly.type
_entity_poly.pdbx_seq_one_letter_code
_entity_poly.pdbx_strand_id
1 'polypeptide(L)'
;MHDFILAKEIIDELKKIVQEKKLEQIRSVNVEIGTIALVHDGFEEHTEDISLENLQFGLQSIAKNTEFSEVKFNIKKVAGENWKITNVEV
;
A
#
# COMPACT_ATOMS: atom_id res chain seq x y z
N MET A 1 -11.67 -9.11 -1.42
CA MET A 1 -11.26 -8.24 -2.56
C MET A 1 -10.75 -6.87 -2.07
N HIS A 2 -10.80 -6.61 -0.76
CA HIS A 2 -10.40 -5.37 -0.10
C HIS A 2 -8.89 -5.09 -0.12
N ASP A 3 -8.05 -6.11 -0.04
CA ASP A 3 -6.58 -5.97 -0.08
C ASP A 3 -6.10 -5.31 -1.39
N PHE A 4 -6.80 -5.56 -2.50
CA PHE A 4 -6.44 -5.00 -3.81
C PHE A 4 -6.85 -3.52 -3.93
N ILE A 5 -7.92 -3.11 -3.26
CA ILE A 5 -8.32 -1.69 -3.18
C ILE A 5 -7.26 -0.92 -2.41
N LEU A 6 -6.87 -1.42 -1.22
CA LEU A 6 -5.80 -0.84 -0.42
C LEU A 6 -4.47 -0.77 -1.19
N ALA A 7 -4.12 -1.83 -1.94
CA ALA A 7 -2.94 -1.82 -2.80
C ALA A 7 -2.98 -0.67 -3.82
N LYS A 8 -4.13 -0.44 -4.45
CA LYS A 8 -4.31 0.66 -5.40
C LYS A 8 -4.16 2.02 -4.73
N GLU A 9 -4.72 2.20 -3.54
CA GLU A 9 -4.58 3.44 -2.78
C GLU A 9 -3.12 3.75 -2.42
N ILE A 10 -2.37 2.74 -1.95
CA ILE A 10 -0.94 2.88 -1.65
C ILE A 10 -0.14 3.29 -2.89
N ILE A 11 -0.41 2.69 -4.05
CA ILE A 11 0.29 3.05 -5.29
C ILE A 11 -0.06 4.47 -5.74
N ASP A 12 -1.32 4.89 -5.60
CA ASP A 12 -1.74 6.27 -5.93
C ASP A 12 -1.04 7.29 -5.02
N GLU A 13 -0.97 6.99 -3.71
CA GLU A 13 -0.26 7.84 -2.75
C GLU A 13 1.25 7.88 -3.04
N LEU A 14 1.85 6.74 -3.41
CA LEU A 14 3.25 6.71 -3.83
C LEU A 14 3.49 7.61 -5.05
N LYS A 15 2.60 7.60 -6.05
CA LYS A 15 2.69 8.51 -7.20
C LYS A 15 2.68 9.96 -6.78
N LYS A 16 1.79 10.34 -5.86
CA LYS A 16 1.75 11.72 -5.33
C LYS A 16 3.06 12.10 -4.66
N ILE A 17 3.56 11.26 -3.75
CA ILE A 17 4.83 11.49 -3.05
C ILE A 17 5.98 11.67 -4.05
N VAL A 18 6.04 10.83 -5.09
CA VAL A 18 7.07 10.88 -6.13
C VAL A 18 6.98 12.16 -6.95
N GLN A 19 5.77 12.54 -7.36
CA GLN A 19 5.54 13.77 -8.12
C GLN A 19 5.86 15.01 -7.30
N GLU A 20 5.48 15.04 -6.02
CA GLU A 20 5.74 16.15 -5.11
C GLU A 20 7.23 16.30 -4.78
N LYS A 21 7.92 15.18 -4.53
CA LYS A 21 9.35 15.17 -4.17
C LYS A 21 10.29 15.09 -5.37
N LYS A 22 9.76 14.96 -6.59
CA LYS A 22 10.52 14.73 -7.83
C LYS A 22 11.54 13.59 -7.69
N LEU A 23 11.09 12.45 -7.18
CA LEU A 23 11.94 11.28 -6.98
C LEU A 23 12.08 10.53 -8.30
N GLU A 24 13.29 10.50 -8.84
CA GLU A 24 13.60 9.76 -10.06
C GLU A 24 14.25 8.45 -9.63
N GLN A 25 13.56 7.32 -9.83
CA GLN A 25 14.00 5.95 -9.51
C GLN A 25 13.86 5.53 -8.03
N ILE A 26 12.66 5.10 -7.64
CA ILE A 26 12.47 4.43 -6.35
C ILE A 26 12.99 2.99 -6.42
N ARG A 27 13.76 2.58 -5.42
CA ARG A 27 14.21 1.19 -5.21
C ARG A 27 13.30 0.42 -4.27
N SER A 28 12.91 1.06 -3.16
CA SER A 28 12.15 0.38 -2.11
C SER A 28 11.15 1.32 -1.45
N VAL A 29 10.01 0.78 -1.02
CA VAL A 29 8.99 1.51 -0.26
C VAL A 29 8.62 0.71 0.98
N ASN A 30 8.64 1.37 2.14
CA ASN A 30 8.21 0.78 3.40
C ASN A 30 6.79 1.22 3.70
N VAL A 31 5.90 0.26 3.89
CA VAL A 31 4.49 0.47 4.19
C VAL A 31 4.18 -0.17 5.54
N GLU A 32 3.63 0.61 6.46
CA GLU A 32 3.11 0.11 7.72
C GLU A 32 1.60 -0.03 7.61
N ILE A 33 1.08 -1.21 7.96
CA ILE A 33 -0.33 -1.56 7.91
C ILE A 33 -0.81 -1.89 9.32
N GLY A 34 -1.76 -1.12 9.83
CA GLY A 34 -2.49 -1.43 11.06
C GLY A 34 -3.57 -2.48 10.87
N THR A 35 -4.36 -2.71 11.91
CA THR A 35 -5.66 -3.36 11.84
C THR A 35 -6.64 -2.41 11.17
N ILE A 36 -6.82 -2.53 9.86
CA ILE A 36 -7.73 -1.65 9.12
C ILE A 36 -9.12 -2.29 9.14
N ALA A 37 -10.06 -1.66 9.84
CA ALA A 37 -11.48 -1.89 9.61
C ALA A 37 -11.87 -1.12 8.35
N LEU A 38 -11.99 -1.80 7.22
CA LEU A 38 -12.41 -1.16 5.97
C LEU A 38 -13.94 -0.96 6.02
N VAL A 39 -14.35 0.27 6.30
CA VAL A 39 -15.77 0.67 6.27
C VAL A 39 -16.15 0.95 4.83
N HIS A 40 -16.46 -0.10 4.07
CA HIS A 40 -17.12 0.06 2.78
C HIS A 40 -18.55 -0.47 2.90
N ASP A 41 -19.50 0.31 2.37
CA ASP A 41 -20.92 -0.02 2.21
C ASP A 41 -21.91 0.17 3.38
N GLY A 42 -21.55 0.88 4.46
CA GLY A 42 -22.54 1.23 5.50
C GLY A 42 -23.15 0.02 6.24
N PHE A 43 -22.54 -1.16 6.08
CA PHE A 43 -22.77 -2.34 6.90
C PHE A 43 -21.70 -2.41 7.99
N GLU A 44 -22.03 -3.15 9.06
CA GLU A 44 -21.26 -3.28 10.29
C GLU A 44 -19.76 -3.51 10.04
N GLU A 45 -18.95 -3.06 11.00
CA GLU A 45 -17.49 -3.10 11.04
C GLU A 45 -16.95 -4.51 10.79
N HIS A 46 -16.81 -4.91 9.52
CA HIS A 46 -16.10 -6.13 9.15
C HIS A 46 -14.60 -5.83 9.27
N THR A 47 -14.00 -6.23 10.38
CA THR A 47 -12.54 -6.35 10.51
C THR A 47 -12.09 -7.49 9.60
N GLU A 48 -12.04 -7.27 8.29
CA GLU A 48 -11.36 -8.18 7.39
C GLU A 48 -9.85 -8.09 7.66
N ASP A 49 -9.26 -9.19 8.12
CA ASP A 49 -7.82 -9.24 8.34
C ASP A 49 -7.11 -9.10 6.99
N ILE A 50 -6.51 -7.93 6.77
CA ILE A 50 -5.70 -7.67 5.58
C ILE A 50 -4.60 -8.72 5.51
N SER A 51 -4.67 -9.55 4.48
CA SER A 51 -3.67 -10.58 4.26
C SER A 51 -2.45 -9.92 3.63
N LEU A 52 -1.34 -9.87 4.37
CA LEU A 52 -0.09 -9.26 3.87
C LEU A 52 0.33 -9.86 2.53
N GLU A 53 0.11 -11.16 2.33
CA GLU A 53 0.39 -11.85 1.07
C GLU A 53 -0.48 -11.33 -0.09
N ASN A 54 -1.78 -11.15 0.14
CA ASN A 54 -2.70 -10.61 -0.86
C ASN A 54 -2.40 -9.14 -1.17
N LEU A 55 -2.10 -8.34 -0.15
CA LEU A 55 -1.70 -6.94 -0.31
C LEU A 55 -0.39 -6.84 -1.09
N GLN A 56 0.61 -7.65 -0.75
CA GLN A 56 1.87 -7.71 -1.47
C GLN A 56 1.68 -8.13 -2.92
N PHE A 57 0.86 -9.15 -3.16
CA PHE A 57 0.52 -9.59 -4.51
C PHE A 57 -0.20 -8.49 -5.30
N GLY A 58 -1.15 -7.80 -4.68
CA GLY A 58 -1.88 -6.67 -5.27
C GLY A 58 -0.94 -5.52 -5.64
N LEU A 59 -0.08 -5.11 -4.70
CA LEU A 59 0.92 -4.06 -4.91
C LEU A 59 1.86 -4.40 -6.06
N GLN A 60 2.43 -5.60 -6.07
CA GLN A 60 3.30 -6.05 -7.16
C GLN A 60 2.57 -6.11 -8.50
N SER A 61 1.32 -6.58 -8.52
CA SER A 61 0.52 -6.70 -9.74
C SER A 61 0.19 -5.33 -10.34
N ILE A 62 -0.17 -4.36 -9.51
CA ILE A 62 -0.46 -3.00 -9.94
C ILE A 62 0.84 -2.30 -10.36
N ALA A 63 1.89 -2.39 -9.54
CA ALA A 63 3.17 -1.72 -9.76
C ALA A 63 3.84 -2.16 -11.07
N LYS A 64 3.73 -3.45 -11.45
CA LYS A 64 4.25 -3.99 -12.73
C LYS A 64 3.77 -3.23 -13.97
N ASN A 65 2.60 -2.60 -13.92
CA ASN A 65 2.02 -1.84 -15.03
C ASN A 65 2.32 -0.33 -14.92
N THR A 66 3.29 0.06 -14.09
CA THR A 66 3.65 1.45 -13.80
C THR A 66 5.18 1.63 -13.75
N GLU A 67 5.63 2.86 -13.52
CA GLU A 67 7.04 3.19 -13.27
C GLU A 67 7.63 2.55 -12.00
N PHE A 68 6.81 1.92 -11.16
CA PHE A 68 7.24 1.23 -9.94
C PHE A 68 7.45 -0.28 -10.13
N SER A 69 7.58 -0.76 -11.36
CA SER A 69 7.67 -2.20 -11.67
C SER A 69 8.84 -2.90 -10.99
N GLU A 70 9.93 -2.18 -10.72
CA GLU A 70 11.14 -2.66 -10.05
C GLU A 70 11.20 -2.31 -8.55
N VAL A 71 10.18 -1.64 -8.02
CA VAL A 71 10.14 -1.21 -6.62
C VAL A 71 9.88 -2.39 -5.70
N LYS A 72 10.69 -2.51 -4.66
CA LYS A 72 10.47 -3.46 -3.57
C LYS A 72 9.56 -2.87 -2.50
N PHE A 73 8.36 -3.43 -2.36
CA PHE A 73 7.44 -3.08 -1.28
C PHE A 73 7.72 -3.93 -0.05
N ASN A 74 8.16 -3.29 1.05
CA ASN A 74 8.29 -3.94 2.36
C ASN A 74 7.08 -3.55 3.21
N ILE A 75 6.21 -4.52 3.45
CA ILE A 75 4.98 -4.32 4.21
C ILE A 75 5.19 -4.84 5.62
N LYS A 76 4.85 -4.04 6.62
CA LYS A 76 4.96 -4.40 8.03
C LYS A 76 3.63 -4.21 8.74
N LYS A 77 3.14 -5.23 9.42
CA LYS A 77 1.97 -5.11 10.31
C LYS A 77 2.39 -4.40 11.60
N VAL A 78 1.67 -3.36 11.99
CA VAL A 78 1.91 -2.57 13.22
C VAL A 78 0.66 -2.51 14.07
N ALA A 79 0.81 -2.23 15.36
CA ALA A 79 -0.32 -1.95 16.24
C ALA A 79 -0.87 -0.54 15.91
N GLY A 80 -2.13 -0.47 15.47
CA GLY A 80 -2.80 0.77 15.09
C GLY A 80 -3.94 0.49 14.10
N GLU A 81 -4.72 1.51 13.74
CA GLU A 81 -5.94 1.35 12.92
C GLU A 81 -5.82 1.95 11.51
N ASN A 82 -4.59 2.24 11.07
CA ASN A 82 -4.33 2.98 9.83
C ASN A 82 -3.16 2.38 9.05
N TRP A 83 -3.07 2.72 7.77
CA TRP A 83 -1.87 2.48 6.96
C TRP A 83 -1.12 3.77 6.67
N LYS A 84 0.19 3.65 6.41
CA LYS A 84 1.01 4.76 5.93
C LYS A 84 2.28 4.29 5.21
N ILE A 85 2.75 5.10 4.28
CA ILE A 85 4.10 4.96 3.70
C ILE A 85 5.07 5.64 4.67
N THR A 86 6.02 4.88 5.21
CA THR A 86 6.99 5.41 6.19
C THR A 86 8.30 5.86 5.57
N ASN A 87 8.70 5.20 4.49
CA ASN A 87 9.96 5.51 3.84
C ASN A 87 9.86 5.17 2.35
N VAL A 88 10.51 6.01 1.54
CA VAL A 88 10.70 5.81 0.10
C VAL A 88 12.19 5.93 -0.16
N GLU A 89 12.81 4.84 -0.58
CA GLU A 89 14.23 4.74 -0.86
C GLU A 89 14.47 4.87 -2.38
N VAL A 90 15.37 5.78 -2.76
CA VAL A 90 15.80 6.03 -4.14
C VAL A 90 17.22 5.52 -4.41
#